data_AF-A0A0M0WF00-F1
#
_entry.id   AF-A0A0M0WF00-F1
#
_cell.length_a   1.000
_cell.length_b   1.000
_cell.length_c   1.000
_cell.angle_alpha   90.00
_cell.angle_beta   90.00
_cell.angle_gamma   90.00
#
_symmetry.space_group_name_H-M   'P 1'
#
loop_
_entity.id
_entity.type
_entity.pdbx_description
1 polymer ?
#
loop_
_entity_poly.entity_id
_entity_poly.type
_entity_poly.pdbx_seq_one_letter_code
_entity_poly.pdbx_strand_id
1 'polypeptide(L)'
;MSNDLIVEVQPKENRGRKIWFVVVLLLLVVICVIVFYFLFNKDLNFEAYKTVVGKTTENSLGRLTLNEIMIDDNQILLNATFEPGKDLNFDYQIFFFPQVFVNGKEFTVRNGGQSIQQSDKTYTIYSSVKLSELPEDKILNIDIRYNDWNGEKKIDEPWEFQVEASQAQLQEDRKVFPVEKKVKLLDGQEITIEKVVSTPISTTIYFDSENSLLNEALHFKIQSATGKSWPFNLAYPLNEEYTKWGVRLDALYLTEKSYELIPIAANGSELGSAVKIGGK
;
A
#
# COMPACT_ATOMS: atom_id res chain seq x y z
N MET A 1 66.38 34.61 -14.35
CA MET A 1 65.63 33.77 -15.30
C MET A 1 64.62 32.98 -14.50
N SER A 2 63.36 33.05 -14.94
CA SER A 2 62.16 32.67 -14.19
C SER A 2 62.04 31.15 -14.04
N ASN A 3 61.63 30.72 -12.85
CA ASN A 3 61.04 29.41 -12.59
C ASN A 3 59.52 29.60 -12.63
N ASP A 4 58.87 29.12 -13.68
CA ASP A 4 57.42 28.96 -13.69
C ASP A 4 57.08 27.48 -13.64
N LEU A 5 56.61 27.08 -12.47
CA LEU A 5 55.98 25.81 -12.16
C LEU A 5 54.64 25.73 -12.90
N ILE A 6 54.51 24.75 -13.80
CA ILE A 6 53.21 24.37 -14.35
C ILE A 6 52.44 23.66 -13.24
N VAL A 7 51.48 24.38 -12.66
CA VAL A 7 50.46 23.86 -11.75
C VAL A 7 49.49 23.01 -12.56
N GLU A 8 49.47 21.71 -12.26
CA GLU A 8 48.49 20.78 -12.78
C GLU A 8 47.10 21.12 -12.20
N VAL A 9 46.24 21.67 -13.05
CA VAL A 9 44.86 22.03 -12.70
C VAL A 9 44.04 20.75 -12.56
N GLN A 10 43.80 20.34 -11.30
CA GLN A 10 42.76 19.37 -10.97
C GLN A 10 41.39 20.00 -11.27
N PRO A 11 40.49 19.33 -12.02
CA PRO A 11 39.19 19.89 -12.35
C PRO A 11 38.32 19.93 -11.11
N LYS A 12 37.84 21.14 -10.82
CA LYS A 12 36.77 21.42 -9.88
C LYS A 12 35.49 20.78 -10.40
N GLU A 13 34.68 20.28 -9.45
CA GLU A 13 33.21 20.20 -9.54
C GLU A 13 32.57 18.92 -10.09
N ASN A 14 32.08 18.08 -9.17
CA ASN A 14 30.74 17.48 -9.31
C ASN A 14 30.18 17.05 -7.93
N ARG A 15 30.09 17.99 -6.98
CA ARG A 15 29.47 17.74 -5.66
C ARG A 15 27.94 17.81 -5.71
N GLY A 16 27.34 18.44 -6.71
CA GLY A 16 25.87 18.53 -6.86
C GLY A 16 25.22 17.26 -7.43
N ARG A 17 25.91 16.55 -8.33
CA ARG A 17 25.33 15.39 -9.04
C ARG A 17 25.21 14.14 -8.16
N LYS A 18 26.11 13.97 -7.19
CA LYS A 18 26.05 12.85 -6.24
C LYS A 18 25.00 13.04 -5.15
N ILE A 19 24.75 14.28 -4.71
CA ILE A 19 23.68 14.54 -3.73
C ILE A 19 22.31 14.37 -4.39
N TRP A 20 22.13 14.78 -5.65
CA TRP A 20 20.88 14.53 -6.37
C TRP A 20 20.67 13.03 -6.66
N PHE A 21 21.72 12.27 -7.00
CA PHE A 21 21.60 10.82 -7.13
C PHE A 21 21.29 10.12 -5.81
N VAL A 22 21.80 10.59 -4.66
CA VAL A 22 21.49 9.99 -3.35
C VAL A 22 20.10 10.38 -2.85
N VAL A 23 19.63 11.60 -3.15
CA VAL A 23 18.26 12.05 -2.80
C VAL A 23 17.22 11.39 -3.72
N VAL A 24 17.53 11.18 -5.00
CA VAL A 24 16.66 10.44 -5.94
C VAL A 24 16.66 8.94 -5.61
N LEU A 25 17.76 8.37 -5.12
CA LEU A 25 17.80 6.97 -4.66
C LEU A 25 17.04 6.76 -3.33
N LEU A 26 16.89 7.80 -2.50
CA LEU A 26 16.10 7.77 -1.26
C LEU A 26 14.61 8.08 -1.47
N LEU A 27 14.19 8.51 -2.67
CA LEU A 27 12.79 8.81 -3.01
C LEU A 27 12.16 7.84 -4.04
N LEU A 28 12.86 6.78 -4.46
CA LEU A 28 12.39 5.86 -5.53
C LEU A 28 12.36 4.38 -5.15
N VAL A 29 12.04 4.04 -3.90
CA VAL A 29 11.66 2.67 -3.53
C VAL A 29 10.41 2.66 -2.67
N VAL A 30 9.33 3.23 -3.20
CA VAL A 30 7.99 2.68 -2.96
C VAL A 30 7.53 2.09 -4.29
N ILE A 31 8.32 1.17 -4.84
CA ILE A 31 7.72 0.16 -5.71
C ILE A 31 6.69 -0.50 -4.83
N CYS A 32 5.41 -0.47 -5.21
CA CYS A 32 4.39 -1.22 -4.50
C CYS A 32 4.91 -2.65 -4.35
N VAL A 33 5.15 -3.11 -3.10
CA VAL A 33 5.71 -4.44 -2.83
C VAL A 33 4.87 -5.49 -3.55
N ILE A 34 3.57 -5.24 -3.65
CA ILE A 34 2.60 -5.89 -4.54
C ILE A 34 3.15 -6.02 -5.97
N VAL A 35 3.33 -4.94 -6.72
CA VAL A 35 3.77 -4.99 -8.13
C VAL A 35 5.10 -5.72 -8.30
N PHE A 36 6.08 -5.50 -7.41
CA PHE A 36 7.34 -6.25 -7.43
C PHE A 36 7.12 -7.74 -7.17
N TYR A 37 6.30 -8.09 -6.17
CA TYR A 37 6.01 -9.48 -5.81
C TYR A 37 5.20 -10.19 -6.90
N PHE A 38 4.21 -9.52 -7.51
CA PHE A 38 3.43 -9.98 -8.66
C PHE A 38 4.31 -10.19 -9.91
N LEU A 39 5.31 -9.34 -10.14
CA LEU A 39 6.22 -9.47 -11.29
C LEU A 39 7.28 -10.58 -11.12
N PHE A 40 7.69 -10.89 -9.88
CA PHE A 40 8.84 -11.76 -9.62
C PHE A 40 8.52 -13.13 -8.97
N ASN A 41 7.29 -13.38 -8.49
CA ASN A 41 6.87 -14.70 -8.00
C ASN A 41 5.83 -15.35 -8.93
N LYS A 42 6.33 -16.18 -9.86
CA LYS A 42 5.49 -16.91 -10.84
C LYS A 42 4.58 -17.99 -10.25
N ASP A 43 4.78 -18.35 -8.98
CA ASP A 43 4.01 -19.40 -8.29
C ASP A 43 2.79 -18.87 -7.52
N LEU A 44 2.55 -17.56 -7.51
CA LEU A 44 1.38 -16.98 -6.87
C LEU A 44 0.21 -16.94 -7.85
N ASN A 45 -0.86 -17.64 -7.49
CA ASN A 45 -2.11 -17.63 -8.22
C ASN A 45 -3.17 -16.94 -7.38
N PHE A 46 -3.61 -15.75 -7.82
CA PHE A 46 -4.68 -15.00 -7.19
C PHE A 46 -5.98 -15.01 -8.00
N GLU A 47 -6.10 -15.86 -9.02
CA GLU A 47 -7.28 -15.94 -9.88
C GLU A 47 -8.57 -16.19 -9.08
N ALA A 48 -8.48 -16.97 -8.00
CA ALA A 48 -9.62 -17.28 -7.13
C ALA A 48 -10.10 -16.08 -6.29
N TYR A 49 -9.30 -15.02 -6.16
CA TYR A 49 -9.58 -13.88 -5.28
C TYR A 49 -9.96 -12.61 -6.03
N LYS A 50 -9.89 -12.62 -7.37
CA LYS A 50 -10.21 -11.46 -8.19
C LYS A 50 -11.61 -11.54 -8.76
N THR A 51 -12.26 -10.39 -8.83
CA THR A 51 -13.45 -10.18 -9.65
C THR A 51 -13.00 -9.61 -10.99
N VAL A 52 -13.26 -10.33 -12.08
CA VAL A 52 -13.02 -9.85 -13.45
C VAL A 52 -14.15 -8.91 -13.85
N VAL A 53 -13.80 -7.71 -14.32
CA VAL A 53 -14.73 -6.63 -14.67
C VAL A 53 -14.76 -6.41 -16.18
N GLY A 54 -13.62 -6.04 -16.77
CA GLY A 54 -13.48 -5.80 -18.21
C GLY A 54 -14.39 -4.68 -18.76
N LYS A 55 -14.73 -3.67 -17.96
CA LYS A 55 -15.59 -2.55 -18.37
C LYS A 55 -14.74 -1.35 -18.78
N THR A 56 -15.09 -0.71 -19.89
CA THR A 56 -14.43 0.51 -20.37
C THR A 56 -15.33 1.73 -20.23
N THR A 57 -14.75 2.85 -19.82
CA THR A 57 -15.32 4.19 -19.92
C THR A 57 -14.35 5.11 -20.65
N GLU A 58 -14.86 6.23 -21.17
CA GLU A 58 -14.09 7.17 -21.98
C GLU A 58 -14.49 8.60 -21.66
N ASN A 59 -13.52 9.51 -21.68
CA ASN A 59 -13.71 10.95 -21.61
C ASN A 59 -12.66 11.64 -22.50
N SER A 60 -12.54 12.97 -22.42
CA SER A 60 -11.57 13.75 -23.18
C SER A 60 -10.10 13.39 -22.93
N LEU A 61 -9.77 12.75 -21.81
CA LEU A 61 -8.41 12.30 -21.47
C LEU A 61 -8.08 10.94 -22.08
N GLY A 62 -9.08 10.12 -22.43
CA GLY A 62 -8.88 8.82 -23.07
C GLY A 62 -9.79 7.74 -22.52
N ARG A 63 -9.45 6.49 -22.85
CA ARG A 63 -10.19 5.30 -22.45
C ARG A 63 -9.57 4.69 -21.20
N LEU A 64 -10.40 4.43 -20.20
CA LEU A 64 -10.01 3.69 -19.00
C LEU A 64 -10.83 2.41 -18.93
N THR A 65 -10.14 1.27 -18.90
CA THR A 65 -10.75 -0.05 -18.78
C THR A 65 -10.45 -0.62 -17.41
N LEU A 66 -11.44 -0.75 -16.55
CA LEU A 66 -11.30 -1.45 -15.28
C LEU A 66 -11.30 -2.96 -15.57
N ASN A 67 -10.15 -3.59 -15.36
CA ASN A 67 -9.95 -5.00 -15.69
C ASN A 67 -10.39 -5.89 -14.52
N GLU A 68 -9.85 -5.64 -13.33
CA GLU A 68 -9.96 -6.54 -12.19
C GLU A 68 -10.00 -5.79 -10.86
N ILE A 69 -10.66 -6.41 -9.88
CA ILE A 69 -10.79 -5.92 -8.50
C ILE A 69 -10.45 -7.06 -7.54
N MET A 70 -9.67 -6.78 -6.51
CA MET A 70 -9.52 -7.65 -5.34
C MET A 70 -9.86 -6.86 -4.07
N ILE A 71 -10.59 -7.48 -3.16
CA ILE A 71 -10.95 -6.90 -1.86
C ILE A 71 -10.24 -7.72 -0.78
N ASP A 72 -9.18 -7.15 -0.22
CA ASP A 72 -8.29 -7.84 0.71
C ASP A 72 -8.25 -7.16 2.08
N ASP A 73 -9.01 -7.73 3.02
CA ASP A 73 -9.14 -7.26 4.40
C ASP A 73 -9.68 -5.83 4.49
N ASN A 74 -8.83 -4.80 4.65
CA ASN A 74 -9.23 -3.40 4.63
C ASN A 74 -8.72 -2.63 3.39
N GLN A 75 -8.32 -3.33 2.33
CA GLN A 75 -7.78 -2.71 1.13
C GLN A 75 -8.48 -3.22 -0.14
N ILE A 76 -8.88 -2.29 -1.01
CA ILE A 76 -9.32 -2.60 -2.37
C ILE A 76 -8.13 -2.40 -3.31
N LEU A 77 -7.83 -3.41 -4.12
CA LEU A 77 -6.81 -3.37 -5.17
C LEU A 77 -7.51 -3.35 -6.53
N LEU A 78 -7.13 -2.39 -7.37
CA LEU A 78 -7.70 -2.18 -8.69
C LEU A 78 -6.61 -2.32 -9.75
N ASN A 79 -6.95 -3.00 -10.85
CA ASN A 79 -6.14 -3.08 -12.05
C ASN A 79 -6.95 -2.52 -13.22
N ALA A 80 -6.42 -1.49 -13.88
CA ALA A 80 -7.03 -0.87 -15.03
C ALA A 80 -6.02 -0.68 -16.19
N THR A 81 -6.55 -0.56 -17.40
CA THR A 81 -5.79 -0.19 -18.59
C THR A 81 -6.19 1.20 -19.02
N PHE A 82 -5.21 2.09 -19.14
CA PHE A 82 -5.40 3.43 -19.64
C PHE A 82 -4.80 3.58 -21.04
N GLU A 83 -5.60 4.08 -21.96
CA GLU A 83 -5.23 4.41 -23.33
C GLU A 83 -5.46 5.92 -23.53
N PRO A 84 -4.39 6.75 -23.48
CA PRO A 84 -4.52 8.19 -23.57
C PRO A 84 -5.17 8.64 -24.88
N GLY A 85 -5.96 9.71 -24.80
CA GLY A 85 -6.45 10.43 -25.97
C GLY A 85 -5.30 10.92 -26.85
N LYS A 86 -5.53 11.08 -28.16
CA LYS A 86 -4.46 11.35 -29.14
C LYS A 86 -3.59 12.56 -28.81
N ASP A 87 -4.18 13.58 -28.22
CA ASP A 87 -3.54 14.86 -27.89
C ASP A 87 -3.09 14.94 -26.42
N LEU A 88 -3.31 13.88 -25.63
CA LEU A 88 -2.89 13.83 -24.24
C LEU A 88 -1.42 13.37 -24.15
N ASN A 89 -0.55 14.26 -23.70
CA ASN A 89 0.80 13.88 -23.29
C ASN A 89 0.74 13.25 -21.90
N PHE A 90 0.62 11.92 -21.85
CA PHE A 90 0.59 11.15 -20.62
C PHE A 90 1.93 10.44 -20.39
N ASP A 91 2.43 10.48 -19.16
CA ASP A 91 3.59 9.71 -18.73
C ASP A 91 3.28 8.90 -17.46
N TYR A 92 4.15 7.94 -17.14
CA TYR A 92 3.95 7.02 -16.02
C TYR A 92 4.06 7.70 -14.64
N GLN A 93 4.47 8.97 -14.56
CA GLN A 93 4.51 9.76 -13.33
C GLN A 93 3.16 10.39 -13.01
N ILE A 94 2.19 10.27 -13.92
CA ILE A 94 0.80 10.65 -13.65
C ILE A 94 0.09 9.50 -12.94
N PHE A 95 -0.47 9.80 -11.79
CA PHE A 95 -1.22 8.88 -10.94
C PHE A 95 -2.71 9.21 -10.98
N PHE A 96 -3.53 8.18 -11.08
CA PHE A 96 -4.98 8.30 -10.88
C PHE A 96 -5.35 7.69 -9.53
N PHE A 97 -5.80 8.53 -8.61
CA PHE A 97 -6.27 8.09 -7.30
C PHE A 97 -7.78 7.92 -7.34
N PRO A 98 -8.29 6.69 -7.21
CA PRO A 98 -9.73 6.46 -7.23
C PRO A 98 -10.36 6.92 -5.91
N GLN A 99 -11.53 7.51 -6.00
CA GLN A 99 -12.50 7.54 -4.91
C GLN A 99 -13.35 6.28 -4.97
N VAL A 100 -13.56 5.62 -3.82
CA VAL A 100 -14.34 4.39 -3.75
C VAL A 100 -15.44 4.49 -2.69
N PHE A 101 -16.64 4.10 -3.08
CA PHE A 101 -17.77 3.88 -2.19
C PHE A 101 -18.09 2.39 -2.15
N VAL A 102 -18.28 1.87 -0.94
CA VAL A 102 -18.68 0.49 -0.67
C VAL A 102 -20.09 0.50 -0.14
N ASN A 103 -21.02 -0.15 -0.84
CA ASN A 103 -22.45 -0.14 -0.53
C ASN A 103 -23.00 1.29 -0.31
N GLY A 104 -22.54 2.23 -1.15
CA GLY A 104 -22.94 3.64 -1.11
C GLY A 104 -22.29 4.49 0.00
N LYS A 105 -21.31 3.96 0.76
CA LYS A 105 -20.59 4.68 1.81
C LYS A 105 -19.10 4.81 1.49
N GLU A 106 -18.52 5.97 1.83
CA GLU A 106 -17.08 6.22 1.68
C GLU A 106 -16.35 5.81 2.96
N PHE A 107 -15.38 4.89 2.81
CA PHE A 107 -14.52 4.43 3.92
C PHE A 107 -13.03 4.74 3.65
N THR A 108 -12.72 5.47 2.58
CA THR A 108 -11.35 5.69 2.12
C THR A 108 -10.55 6.51 3.13
N VAL A 109 -9.46 5.93 3.64
CA VAL A 109 -8.49 6.63 4.51
C VAL A 109 -7.19 6.95 3.78
N ARG A 110 -6.85 6.19 2.74
CA ARG A 110 -5.63 6.43 1.97
C ARG A 110 -5.70 5.81 0.59
N ASN A 111 -5.28 6.58 -0.41
CA ASN A 111 -5.08 6.10 -1.77
C ASN A 111 -3.59 5.89 -2.09
N GLY A 112 -3.33 4.92 -2.95
CA GLY A 112 -2.05 4.68 -3.59
C GLY A 112 -2.27 4.34 -5.06
N GLY A 113 -1.30 4.66 -5.90
CA GLY A 113 -1.39 4.48 -7.34
C GLY A 113 -0.02 4.26 -7.96
N GLN A 114 0.02 3.50 -9.05
CA GLN A 114 1.20 3.35 -9.89
C GLN A 114 0.76 3.15 -11.34
N SER A 115 1.43 3.83 -12.25
CA SER A 115 1.25 3.65 -13.69
C SER A 115 2.46 2.91 -14.27
N ILE A 116 2.24 1.90 -15.10
CA ILE A 116 3.28 1.14 -15.79
C ILE A 116 3.00 1.18 -17.29
N GLN A 117 3.95 1.69 -18.05
CA GLN A 117 3.84 1.69 -19.50
C GLN A 117 3.99 0.27 -20.06
N GLN A 118 3.01 -0.18 -20.85
CA GLN A 118 3.03 -1.47 -21.55
C GLN A 118 3.46 -1.32 -23.02
N SER A 119 3.07 -0.20 -23.64
CA SER A 119 3.41 0.15 -25.02
C SER A 119 3.41 1.69 -25.19
N ASP A 120 3.68 2.19 -26.40
CA ASP A 120 3.72 3.63 -26.70
C ASP A 120 2.46 4.40 -26.24
N LYS A 121 1.29 3.76 -26.17
CA LYS A 121 0.01 4.41 -25.80
C LYS A 121 -0.89 3.54 -24.92
N THR A 122 -0.31 2.62 -24.16
CA THR A 122 -1.07 1.76 -23.26
C THR A 122 -0.35 1.65 -21.93
N TYR A 123 -1.09 1.92 -20.85
CA TYR A 123 -0.58 1.93 -19.49
C TYR A 123 -1.43 1.02 -18.63
N THR A 124 -0.79 0.24 -17.76
CA THR A 124 -1.47 -0.42 -16.65
C THR A 124 -1.49 0.53 -15.47
N ILE A 125 -2.68 0.75 -14.91
CA ILE A 125 -2.90 1.56 -13.72
C ILE A 125 -3.22 0.60 -12.58
N TYR A 126 -2.33 0.53 -11.61
CA TYR A 126 -2.59 -0.14 -10.34
C TYR A 126 -3.01 0.90 -9.31
N SER A 127 -4.15 0.68 -8.68
CA SER A 127 -4.59 1.52 -7.57
C SER A 127 -4.83 0.67 -6.33
N SER A 128 -4.59 1.26 -5.17
CA SER A 128 -4.89 0.64 -3.89
C SER A 128 -5.60 1.64 -3.00
N VAL A 129 -6.71 1.22 -2.41
CA VAL A 129 -7.56 2.07 -1.58
C VAL A 129 -7.67 1.41 -0.22
N LYS A 130 -7.02 2.01 0.78
CA LYS A 130 -7.13 1.58 2.17
C LYS A 130 -8.39 2.17 2.77
N LEU A 131 -9.11 1.34 3.50
CA LEU A 131 -10.39 1.64 4.10
C LEU A 131 -10.27 1.61 5.63
N SER A 132 -11.04 2.46 6.31
CA SER A 132 -11.17 2.48 7.77
C SER A 132 -11.77 1.17 8.28
N GLU A 133 -12.76 0.67 7.54
CA GLU A 133 -13.46 -0.58 7.78
C GLU A 133 -14.04 -1.12 6.46
N LEU A 134 -14.39 -2.41 6.44
CA LEU A 134 -15.10 -3.04 5.33
C LEU A 134 -16.32 -3.81 5.86
N PRO A 135 -17.47 -3.74 5.18
CA PRO A 135 -18.63 -4.58 5.53
C PRO A 135 -18.30 -6.07 5.46
N GLU A 136 -18.98 -6.87 6.28
CA GLU A 136 -18.78 -8.32 6.33
C GLU A 136 -19.42 -9.07 5.15
N ASP A 137 -20.26 -8.39 4.36
CA ASP A 137 -20.96 -8.98 3.22
C ASP A 137 -19.98 -9.64 2.23
N LYS A 138 -20.31 -10.86 1.76
CA LYS A 138 -19.48 -11.60 0.81
C LYS A 138 -19.34 -10.91 -0.54
N ILE A 139 -20.39 -10.20 -0.96
CA ILE A 139 -20.47 -9.46 -2.22
C ILE A 139 -20.73 -8.01 -1.86
N LEU A 140 -19.95 -7.11 -2.44
CA LEU A 140 -20.03 -5.68 -2.20
C LEU A 140 -20.36 -4.95 -3.50
N ASN A 141 -21.22 -3.93 -3.40
CA ASN A 141 -21.41 -2.95 -4.46
C ASN A 141 -20.30 -1.91 -4.34
N ILE A 142 -19.48 -1.79 -5.38
CA ILE A 142 -18.35 -0.86 -5.41
C ILE A 142 -18.62 0.20 -6.49
N ASP A 143 -18.68 1.45 -6.06
CA ASP A 143 -18.65 2.60 -6.96
C ASP A 143 -17.24 3.18 -6.97
N ILE A 144 -16.62 3.26 -8.15
CA ILE A 144 -15.24 3.72 -8.34
C ILE A 144 -15.27 4.95 -9.22
N ARG A 145 -14.62 6.03 -8.79
CA ARG A 145 -14.51 7.28 -9.56
C ARG A 145 -13.07 7.73 -9.64
N TYR A 146 -12.57 7.92 -10.85
CA TYR A 146 -11.28 8.57 -11.09
C TYR A 146 -11.54 10.02 -11.47
N ASN A 147 -11.50 10.90 -10.47
CA ASN A 147 -11.95 12.29 -10.55
C ASN A 147 -10.83 13.32 -10.46
N ASP A 148 -9.59 12.91 -10.22
CA ASP A 148 -8.41 13.74 -10.29
C ASP A 148 -7.20 12.99 -10.87
N TRP A 149 -6.21 13.76 -11.31
CA TRP A 149 -4.87 13.26 -11.58
C TRP A 149 -3.87 13.90 -10.60
N ASN A 150 -2.96 13.10 -10.05
CA ASN A 150 -1.98 13.53 -9.05
C ASN A 150 -2.56 14.19 -7.78
N GLY A 151 -3.87 14.08 -7.49
CA GLY A 151 -4.50 14.78 -6.36
C GLY A 151 -4.62 16.29 -6.52
N GLU A 152 -4.25 16.85 -7.68
CA GLU A 152 -4.12 18.30 -7.86
C GLU A 152 -5.17 18.88 -8.80
N LYS A 153 -5.40 18.22 -9.94
CA LYS A 153 -6.31 18.73 -10.97
C LYS A 153 -7.45 17.74 -11.18
N LYS A 154 -8.64 18.30 -11.03
CA LYS A 154 -9.91 17.62 -11.26
C LYS A 154 -10.09 17.25 -12.73
N ILE A 155 -10.78 16.14 -12.93
CA ILE A 155 -11.23 15.65 -14.23
C ILE A 155 -12.71 16.07 -14.35
N ASP A 156 -13.03 16.89 -15.36
CA ASP A 156 -14.38 17.45 -15.52
C ASP A 156 -15.45 16.36 -15.74
N GLU A 157 -15.09 15.30 -16.47
CA GLU A 157 -15.90 14.11 -16.69
C GLU A 157 -15.16 12.89 -16.14
N PRO A 158 -15.31 12.55 -14.85
CA PRO A 158 -14.62 11.42 -14.23
C PRO A 158 -14.92 10.09 -14.95
N TRP A 159 -13.95 9.18 -14.97
CA TRP A 159 -14.25 7.79 -15.29
C TRP A 159 -14.94 7.14 -14.09
N GLU A 160 -16.15 6.61 -14.31
CA GLU A 160 -16.98 6.03 -13.25
C GLU A 160 -17.30 4.57 -13.55
N PHE A 161 -17.19 3.71 -12.54
CA PHE A 161 -17.53 2.30 -12.64
C PHE A 161 -18.44 1.89 -11.49
N GLN A 162 -19.49 1.14 -11.83
CA GLN A 162 -20.34 0.46 -10.86
C GLN A 162 -20.24 -1.04 -11.09
N VAL A 163 -19.84 -1.76 -10.04
CA VAL A 163 -19.49 -3.18 -10.12
C VAL A 163 -19.84 -3.88 -8.82
N GLU A 164 -20.27 -5.13 -8.93
CA GLU A 164 -20.32 -6.04 -7.79
C GLU A 164 -18.99 -6.78 -7.73
N ALA A 165 -18.38 -6.86 -6.54
CA ALA A 165 -17.14 -7.58 -6.32
C ALA A 165 -17.23 -8.50 -5.10
N SER A 166 -16.67 -9.70 -5.24
CA SER A 166 -16.68 -10.70 -4.18
C SER A 166 -15.41 -10.63 -3.33
N GLN A 167 -15.58 -10.68 -2.02
CA GLN A 167 -14.50 -10.93 -1.05
C GLN A 167 -14.60 -12.33 -0.42
N ALA A 168 -15.55 -13.16 -0.86
CA ALA A 168 -15.90 -14.42 -0.20
C ALA A 168 -14.70 -15.38 -0.01
N GLN A 169 -13.91 -15.61 -1.07
CA GLN A 169 -12.80 -16.55 -1.01
C GLN A 169 -11.69 -16.07 -0.07
N LEU A 170 -11.35 -14.78 -0.10
CA LEU A 170 -10.37 -14.21 0.84
C LEU A 170 -10.89 -14.22 2.28
N GLN A 171 -12.19 -14.01 2.51
CA GLN A 171 -12.80 -14.16 3.83
C GLN A 171 -12.75 -15.60 4.36
N GLU A 172 -12.81 -16.60 3.49
CA GLU A 172 -12.71 -18.02 3.85
C GLU A 172 -11.25 -18.42 4.13
N ASP A 173 -10.31 -17.93 3.33
CA ASP A 173 -8.89 -18.28 3.45
C ASP A 173 -8.11 -17.42 4.46
N ARG A 174 -8.71 -16.34 4.98
CA ARG A 174 -8.07 -15.49 5.99
C ARG A 174 -7.90 -16.21 7.33
N LYS A 175 -6.85 -15.82 8.03
CA LYS A 175 -6.60 -16.17 9.42
C LYS A 175 -6.71 -14.91 10.26
N VAL A 176 -7.59 -14.97 11.26
CA VAL A 176 -7.73 -13.91 12.26
C VAL A 176 -7.10 -14.41 13.55
N PHE A 177 -6.09 -13.70 14.03
CA PHE A 177 -5.45 -13.92 15.32
C PHE A 177 -5.97 -12.84 16.27
N PRO A 178 -6.97 -13.12 17.11
CA PRO A 178 -7.36 -12.20 18.18
C PRO A 178 -6.19 -12.07 19.17
N VAL A 179 -5.91 -10.85 19.62
CA VAL A 179 -4.79 -10.55 20.51
C VAL A 179 -5.28 -9.90 21.80
N GLU A 180 -5.99 -8.78 21.69
CA GLU A 180 -6.54 -8.00 22.81
C GLU A 180 -5.52 -7.73 23.94
N LYS A 181 -4.30 -7.33 23.56
CA LYS A 181 -3.21 -7.07 24.52
C LYS A 181 -2.75 -5.63 24.53
N LYS A 182 -2.74 -5.05 25.72
CA LYS A 182 -2.08 -3.78 26.01
C LYS A 182 -0.56 -3.95 26.05
N VAL A 183 0.15 -3.07 25.37
CA VAL A 183 1.61 -3.00 25.34
C VAL A 183 2.04 -1.59 25.70
N LYS A 184 2.86 -1.48 26.74
CA LYS A 184 3.50 -0.23 27.10
C LYS A 184 4.79 -0.06 26.29
N LEU A 185 4.87 1.04 25.55
CA LEU A 185 6.03 1.43 24.76
C LEU A 185 7.09 2.11 25.64
N LEU A 186 8.34 2.14 25.17
CA LEU A 186 9.48 2.70 25.90
C LEU A 186 9.34 4.20 26.21
N ASP A 187 8.59 4.94 25.39
CA ASP A 187 8.29 6.35 25.60
C ASP A 187 7.14 6.59 26.60
N GLY A 188 6.57 5.51 27.15
CA GLY A 188 5.48 5.55 28.12
C GLY A 188 4.08 5.50 27.51
N GLN A 189 3.96 5.57 26.17
CA GLN A 189 2.68 5.39 25.48
C GLN A 189 2.16 3.96 25.66
N GLU A 190 0.85 3.78 25.64
CA GLU A 190 0.20 2.47 25.71
C GLU A 190 -0.66 2.28 24.47
N ILE A 191 -0.51 1.11 23.84
CA ILE A 191 -1.31 0.68 22.70
C ILE A 191 -2.01 -0.63 23.02
N THR A 192 -3.18 -0.86 22.44
CA THR A 192 -3.85 -2.16 22.46
C THR A 192 -3.72 -2.80 21.10
N ILE A 193 -3.04 -3.93 20.99
CA ILE A 193 -3.07 -4.75 19.78
C ILE A 193 -4.38 -5.54 19.80
N GLU A 194 -5.31 -5.21 18.90
CA GLU A 194 -6.63 -5.83 18.84
C GLU A 194 -6.54 -7.22 18.20
N LYS A 195 -6.04 -7.27 16.96
CA LYS A 195 -6.00 -8.47 16.12
C LYS A 195 -4.93 -8.38 15.04
N VAL A 196 -4.59 -9.55 14.49
CA VAL A 196 -3.84 -9.66 13.23
C VAL A 196 -4.70 -10.42 12.24
N VAL A 197 -4.86 -9.87 11.04
CA VAL A 197 -5.56 -10.53 9.93
C VAL A 197 -4.52 -10.87 8.87
N SER A 198 -4.45 -12.14 8.48
CA SER A 198 -3.54 -12.61 7.44
C SER A 198 -4.32 -13.32 6.36
N THR A 199 -4.18 -12.84 5.13
CA THR A 199 -4.78 -13.41 3.92
C THR A 199 -3.68 -13.93 3.00
N PRO A 200 -4.03 -14.72 1.97
CA PRO A 200 -3.08 -15.09 0.94
C PRO A 200 -2.36 -13.91 0.26
N ILE A 201 -2.91 -12.70 0.33
CA ILE A 201 -2.37 -11.49 -0.30
C ILE A 201 -1.54 -10.65 0.67
N SER A 202 -1.89 -10.59 1.95
CA SER A 202 -1.26 -9.67 2.91
C SER A 202 -1.40 -10.09 4.37
N THR A 203 -0.72 -9.36 5.26
CA THR A 203 -0.99 -9.38 6.70
C THR A 203 -1.15 -7.96 7.22
N THR A 204 -2.21 -7.73 8.00
CA THR A 204 -2.51 -6.47 8.67
C THR A 204 -2.56 -6.66 10.19
N ILE A 205 -1.87 -5.79 10.92
CA ILE A 205 -1.95 -5.66 12.37
C ILE A 205 -2.88 -4.47 12.67
N TYR A 206 -3.88 -4.69 13.51
CA TYR A 206 -4.81 -3.68 13.98
C TYR A 206 -4.52 -3.35 15.43
N PHE A 207 -4.38 -2.07 15.74
CA PHE A 207 -4.14 -1.62 17.11
C PHE A 207 -4.78 -0.26 17.37
N ASP A 208 -5.05 0.01 18.63
CA ASP A 208 -5.62 1.25 19.12
C ASP A 208 -4.78 1.87 20.23
N SER A 209 -5.17 3.08 20.62
CA SER A 209 -4.58 3.86 21.70
C SER A 209 -5.65 4.76 22.32
N GLU A 210 -5.54 5.02 23.63
CA GLU A 210 -6.48 5.90 24.33
C GLU A 210 -6.35 7.36 23.89
N ASN A 211 -5.13 7.77 23.52
CA ASN A 211 -4.82 9.11 23.04
C ASN A 211 -4.32 9.05 21.58
N SER A 212 -4.55 10.14 20.84
CA SER A 212 -4.08 10.30 19.47
C SER A 212 -2.57 10.03 19.35
N LEU A 213 -2.18 9.16 18.42
CA LEU A 213 -0.78 8.92 18.06
C LEU A 213 -0.42 9.77 16.83
N LEU A 214 0.79 10.33 16.80
CA LEU A 214 1.31 10.97 15.58
C LEU A 214 2.09 9.95 14.75
N ASN A 215 1.71 9.82 13.47
CA ASN A 215 2.06 8.71 12.58
C ASN A 215 3.50 8.71 12.04
N GLU A 216 4.54 8.63 12.86
CA GLU A 216 5.91 8.59 12.28
C GLU A 216 6.83 7.50 12.83
N ALA A 217 6.55 6.91 13.99
CA ALA A 217 7.53 6.08 14.67
C ALA A 217 7.13 4.64 14.98
N LEU A 218 5.84 4.28 14.90
CA LEU A 218 5.39 2.96 15.33
C LEU A 218 5.38 1.97 14.16
N HIS A 219 6.33 1.06 14.21
CA HIS A 219 6.48 -0.07 13.30
C HIS A 219 6.31 -1.37 14.07
N PHE A 220 6.16 -2.47 13.32
CA PHE A 220 6.13 -3.81 13.89
C PHE A 220 7.13 -4.71 13.18
N LYS A 221 7.59 -5.73 13.88
CA LYS A 221 8.28 -6.89 13.33
C LYS A 221 7.45 -8.10 13.67
N ILE A 222 7.10 -8.91 12.67
CA ILE A 222 6.57 -10.25 12.91
C ILE A 222 7.73 -11.23 12.83
N GLN A 223 7.85 -12.10 13.82
CA GLN A 223 8.85 -13.15 13.86
C GLN A 223 8.17 -14.52 14.01
N SER A 224 8.52 -15.45 13.14
CA SER A 224 8.09 -16.84 13.20
C SER A 224 8.84 -17.63 14.28
N ALA A 225 8.29 -18.77 14.68
CA ALA A 225 8.95 -19.69 15.60
C ALA A 225 10.27 -20.25 15.04
N THR A 226 10.42 -20.28 13.70
CA THR A 226 11.67 -20.70 13.02
C THR A 226 12.72 -19.59 12.92
N GLY A 227 12.40 -18.38 13.39
CA GLY A 227 13.31 -17.24 13.39
C GLY A 227 13.26 -16.37 12.13
N LYS A 228 12.46 -16.73 11.12
CA LYS A 228 12.19 -15.83 9.98
C LYS A 228 11.42 -14.60 10.47
N SER A 229 11.87 -13.42 10.06
CA SER A 229 11.27 -12.15 10.47
C SER A 229 10.90 -11.29 9.28
N TRP A 230 9.88 -10.47 9.46
CA TRP A 230 9.37 -9.54 8.47
C TRP A 230 9.18 -8.17 9.13
N PRO A 231 9.85 -7.11 8.65
CA PRO A 231 9.61 -5.76 9.10
C PRO A 231 8.32 -5.23 8.45
N PHE A 232 7.48 -4.59 9.26
CA PHE A 232 6.27 -3.93 8.81
C PHE A 232 6.53 -2.42 8.75
N ASN A 233 6.03 -1.82 7.66
CA ASN A 233 6.25 -0.42 7.35
C ASN A 233 5.37 0.51 8.20
N LEU A 234 5.35 1.79 7.85
CA LEU A 234 4.61 2.85 8.52
C LEU A 234 3.14 2.49 8.76
N ALA A 235 2.68 2.71 9.99
CA ALA A 235 1.26 2.64 10.33
C ALA A 235 0.44 3.65 9.52
N TYR A 236 -0.87 3.45 9.47
CA TYR A 236 -1.79 4.41 8.87
C TYR A 236 -3.05 4.52 9.74
N PRO A 237 -3.60 5.74 9.91
CA PRO A 237 -4.79 5.93 10.71
C PRO A 237 -5.98 5.28 10.01
N LEU A 238 -6.86 4.69 10.82
CA LEU A 238 -8.15 4.14 10.39
C LEU A 238 -9.31 5.06 10.76
N ASN A 239 -9.06 6.14 11.49
CA ASN A 239 -10.05 7.13 11.89
C ASN A 239 -9.44 8.53 12.02
N GLU A 240 -10.29 9.55 12.00
CA GLU A 240 -9.89 10.97 12.05
C GLU A 240 -9.34 11.38 13.41
N GLU A 241 -9.66 10.65 14.48
CA GLU A 241 -9.13 10.90 15.83
C GLU A 241 -7.70 10.37 16.01
N TYR A 242 -7.16 9.63 15.03
CA TYR A 242 -5.82 9.04 15.10
C TYR A 242 -5.63 8.11 16.31
N THR A 243 -6.71 7.42 16.70
CA THR A 243 -6.71 6.47 17.84
C THR A 243 -6.74 5.01 17.38
N LYS A 244 -7.15 4.74 16.12
CA LYS A 244 -7.17 3.41 15.50
C LYS A 244 -6.21 3.36 14.32
N TRP A 245 -5.49 2.24 14.20
CA TRP A 245 -4.38 2.13 13.29
C TRP A 245 -4.29 0.76 12.63
N GLY A 246 -3.86 0.76 11.38
CA GLY A 246 -3.45 -0.43 10.66
C GLY A 246 -1.96 -0.40 10.34
N VAL A 247 -1.28 -1.54 10.44
CA VAL A 247 0.04 -1.75 9.84
C VAL A 247 -0.05 -2.94 8.91
N ARG A 248 0.24 -2.72 7.63
CA ARG A 248 0.05 -3.72 6.59
C ARG A 248 1.35 -4.06 5.90
N LEU A 249 1.58 -5.35 5.70
CA LEU A 249 2.62 -5.89 4.85
C LEU A 249 1.97 -6.75 3.77
N ASP A 250 2.11 -6.32 2.53
CA ASP A 250 1.69 -7.12 1.38
C ASP A 250 2.61 -8.32 1.21
N ALA A 251 2.15 -9.35 0.52
CA ALA A 251 2.94 -10.53 0.18
C ALA A 251 3.37 -11.40 1.39
N LEU A 252 2.61 -11.36 2.48
CA LEU A 252 2.84 -12.18 3.67
C LEU A 252 1.57 -12.90 4.10
N TYR A 253 1.54 -14.22 3.94
CA TYR A 253 0.52 -15.09 4.52
C TYR A 253 1.11 -15.93 5.66
N LEU A 254 0.53 -15.82 6.86
CA LEU A 254 0.99 -16.48 8.07
C LEU A 254 0.50 -17.93 8.12
N THR A 255 1.38 -18.88 7.79
CA THR A 255 1.05 -20.32 7.71
C THR A 255 1.49 -21.15 8.92
N GLU A 256 2.41 -20.65 9.74
CA GLU A 256 2.94 -21.35 10.91
C GLU A 256 1.99 -21.29 12.11
N LYS A 257 2.28 -22.11 13.12
CA LYS A 257 1.44 -22.24 14.32
C LYS A 257 1.50 -21.02 15.24
N SER A 258 2.63 -20.33 15.30
CA SER A 258 2.84 -19.22 16.22
C SER A 258 3.86 -18.22 15.70
N TYR A 259 3.64 -16.97 16.06
CA TYR A 259 4.50 -15.84 15.75
C TYR A 259 4.62 -14.92 16.98
N GLU A 260 5.58 -14.01 16.93
CA GLU A 260 5.72 -12.91 17.87
C GLU A 260 5.59 -11.59 17.12
N LEU A 261 4.75 -10.70 17.64
CA LEU A 261 4.62 -9.31 17.24
C LEU A 261 5.50 -8.46 18.13
N ILE A 262 6.42 -7.71 17.54
CA ILE A 262 7.39 -6.91 18.27
C ILE A 262 7.25 -5.46 17.81
N PRO A 263 6.76 -4.55 18.67
CA PRO A 263 6.79 -3.12 18.37
C PRO A 263 8.23 -2.66 18.21
N ILE A 264 8.52 -1.95 17.13
CA ILE A 264 9.87 -1.45 16.81
C ILE A 264 9.80 0.01 16.36
N ALA A 265 10.89 0.75 16.53
CA ALA A 265 11.08 2.07 15.97
C ALA A 265 11.54 1.98 14.51
N ALA A 266 11.54 3.12 13.80
CA ALA A 266 12.02 3.20 12.41
C ALA A 266 13.48 2.73 12.22
N ASN A 267 14.32 2.84 13.26
CA ASN A 267 15.71 2.35 13.24
C ASN A 267 15.83 0.84 13.58
N GLY A 268 14.71 0.15 13.82
CA GLY A 268 14.65 -1.27 14.17
C GLY A 268 14.81 -1.61 15.65
N SER A 269 15.03 -0.63 16.54
CA SER A 269 15.09 -0.90 17.98
C SER A 269 13.73 -1.28 18.54
N GLU A 270 13.69 -2.25 19.45
CA GLU A 270 12.44 -2.70 20.08
C GLU A 270 11.87 -1.61 20.99
N LEU A 271 10.58 -1.33 20.84
CA LEU A 271 9.85 -0.32 21.61
C LEU A 271 9.01 -0.92 22.74
N GLY A 272 8.83 -2.23 22.79
CA GLY A 272 8.00 -2.88 23.79
C GLY A 272 8.17 -4.39 23.79
N SER A 273 7.54 -5.06 24.75
CA SER A 273 7.59 -6.51 24.84
C SER A 273 6.93 -7.20 23.64
N ALA A 274 7.52 -8.33 23.23
CA ALA A 274 6.95 -9.19 22.20
C ALA A 274 5.59 -9.76 22.64
N VAL A 275 4.63 -9.77 21.71
CA VAL A 275 3.31 -10.35 21.89
C VAL A 275 3.18 -11.59 21.03
N LYS A 276 3.07 -12.75 21.67
CA LYS A 276 2.82 -14.01 20.96
C LYS A 276 1.42 -14.02 20.35
N ILE A 277 1.34 -14.40 19.07
CA ILE A 277 0.09 -14.66 18.34
C ILE A 277 0.12 -16.06 17.74
N GLY A 278 -1.06 -16.68 17.63
CA GLY A 278 -1.17 -18.08 17.22
C GLY A 278 -0.77 -19.07 18.32
N GLY A 279 -1.22 -20.31 18.15
CA GLY A 279 -1.08 -21.40 19.11
C GLY A 279 -2.37 -21.70 19.87
N LYS A 280 -2.90 -22.89 19.64
CA LYS A 280 -3.48 -23.71 20.70
C LYS A 280 -2.49 -24.83 20.98
#